data_AF-A0A6G0U9W4-F1
#
_entry.id   AF-A0A6G0U9W4-F1
#
_cell.length_a   1.000
_cell.length_b   1.000
_cell.length_c   1.000
_cell.angle_alpha   90.00
_cell.angle_beta   90.00
_cell.angle_gamma   90.00
#
_symmetry.space_group_name_H-M   'P 1'
#
loop_
_entity.id
_entity.type
_entity.pdbx_description
1 polymer ?
#
loop_
_entity_poly.entity_id
_entity_poly.type
_entity_poly.pdbx_seq_one_letter_code
_entity_poly.pdbx_strand_id
1 'polypeptide(L)'
;DLPQYLQDMGGFLDSSVADRFGAYADFLFSKYGDRVKKWITLNEPLSFVLFAACGNRFAHAPGRFLDHCEWTMYVVAHNLLKCHMKAARIYKEKYQAQQNGIIGITLVGAWHYPKDPNNEEDVAAARRAFQFTFGWFANPIFVGDYPDFMKEIIYNNSIDYQMRVRSRLPEFTEEEINNLKGSAD
;
A
#
# COMPACT_ATOMS: atom_id res chain seq x y z
N ASP A 1 14.23 -2.65 2.22
CA ASP A 1 15.66 -2.43 1.86
C ASP A 1 15.78 -1.40 0.73
N LEU A 2 15.08 -0.27 0.84
CA LEU A 2 15.15 0.78 -0.17
C LEU A 2 16.59 1.34 -0.23
N PRO A 3 17.20 1.52 -1.42
CA PRO A 3 18.51 2.14 -1.54
C PRO A 3 18.55 3.51 -0.84
N GLN A 4 19.60 3.77 -0.07
CA GLN A 4 19.72 5.01 0.72
C GLN A 4 19.61 6.27 -0.15
N TYR A 5 20.17 6.26 -1.36
CA TYR A 5 20.04 7.37 -2.31
C TYR A 5 18.58 7.70 -2.65
N LEU A 6 17.71 6.69 -2.78
CA LEU A 6 16.28 6.91 -2.99
C LEU A 6 15.61 7.45 -1.72
N GLN A 7 16.03 6.97 -0.55
CA GLN A 7 15.54 7.47 0.73
C GLN A 7 15.91 8.94 0.98
N ASP A 8 17.11 9.35 0.57
CA ASP A 8 17.60 10.73 0.67
C ASP A 8 16.83 11.69 -0.26
N MET A 9 16.26 11.18 -1.36
CA MET A 9 15.32 11.90 -2.23
C MET A 9 13.87 11.91 -1.72
N GLY A 10 13.61 11.39 -0.51
CA GLY A 10 12.28 11.35 0.11
C GLY A 10 11.70 9.94 0.23
N GLY A 11 12.32 8.94 -0.38
CA GLY A 11 11.90 7.53 -0.30
C GLY A 11 10.43 7.35 -0.67
N PHE A 12 9.68 6.62 0.15
CA PHE A 12 8.26 6.37 -0.13
C PHE A 12 7.32 7.55 0.17
N LEU A 13 7.83 8.68 0.68
CA LEU A 13 7.04 9.92 0.74
C LEU A 13 7.02 10.67 -0.59
N ASP A 14 8.04 10.46 -1.43
CA ASP A 14 8.12 11.05 -2.75
C ASP A 14 7.34 10.22 -3.77
N SER A 15 6.44 10.85 -4.53
CA SER A 15 5.57 10.14 -5.47
C SER A 15 6.33 9.55 -6.68
N SER A 16 7.52 10.07 -7.00
CA SER A 16 8.36 9.53 -8.08
C SER A 16 8.93 8.14 -7.76
N VAL A 17 8.86 7.70 -6.50
CA VAL A 17 9.28 6.36 -6.09
C VAL A 17 8.55 5.27 -6.89
N ALA A 18 7.30 5.51 -7.28
CA ALA A 18 6.52 4.55 -8.05
C ALA A 18 7.11 4.33 -9.45
N ASP A 19 7.57 5.40 -10.12
CA ASP A 19 8.23 5.30 -11.43
C ASP A 19 9.57 4.58 -11.32
N ARG A 20 10.34 4.88 -10.28
CA ARG A 20 11.64 4.23 -10.01
C ARG A 20 11.46 2.74 -9.69
N PHE A 21 10.43 2.41 -8.92
CA PHE A 21 10.07 1.02 -8.63
C PHE A 21 9.63 0.29 -9.90
N GLY A 22 8.84 0.94 -10.77
CA GLY A 22 8.46 0.40 -12.08
C GLY A 22 9.68 0.10 -12.96
N ALA A 23 10.65 1.02 -13.04
CA ALA A 23 11.89 0.81 -13.78
C ALA A 23 12.75 -0.34 -13.20
N TYR A 24 12.81 -0.46 -11.88
CA TYR A 24 13.45 -1.59 -11.21
C TYR A 24 12.76 -2.92 -11.55
N ALA A 25 11.43 -2.96 -11.49
CA ALA A 25 10.65 -4.15 -11.83
C ALA A 25 10.83 -4.55 -13.31
N ASP A 26 10.78 -3.60 -14.24
CA ASP A 26 11.02 -3.83 -15.67
C ASP A 26 12.39 -4.48 -15.92
N PHE A 27 13.43 -3.97 -15.25
CA PHE A 27 14.75 -4.57 -15.29
C PHE A 27 14.73 -6.02 -14.78
N LEU A 28 14.14 -6.28 -13.61
CA LEU A 28 14.07 -7.65 -13.05
C LEU A 28 13.33 -8.62 -13.98
N PHE A 29 12.16 -8.23 -14.50
CA PHE A 29 11.37 -9.06 -15.40
C PHE A 29 12.14 -9.37 -16.69
N SER A 30 12.85 -8.39 -17.24
CA SER A 30 13.68 -8.59 -18.43
C SER A 30 14.86 -9.53 -18.20
N LYS A 31 15.45 -9.52 -16.99
CA LYS A 31 16.66 -10.29 -16.68
C LYS A 31 16.41 -11.69 -16.19
N TYR A 32 15.29 -11.90 -15.49
CA TYR A 32 15.06 -13.14 -14.76
C TYR A 32 13.72 -13.80 -15.10
N GLY A 33 12.83 -13.11 -15.81
CA GLY A 33 11.49 -13.62 -16.11
C GLY A 33 11.46 -14.78 -17.12
N ASP A 34 12.58 -15.10 -17.77
CA ASP A 34 12.77 -16.35 -18.50
C ASP A 34 12.61 -17.57 -17.58
N ARG A 35 13.05 -17.47 -16.33
CA ARG A 35 13.05 -18.55 -15.32
C ARG A 35 12.09 -18.29 -14.15
N VAL A 36 11.98 -17.06 -13.68
CA VAL A 36 11.13 -16.68 -12.54
C VAL A 36 9.69 -16.49 -13.03
N LYS A 37 8.78 -17.32 -12.52
CA LYS A 37 7.36 -17.36 -12.93
C LYS A 37 6.39 -16.89 -11.85
N LYS A 38 6.88 -16.55 -10.66
CA LYS A 38 6.07 -16.05 -9.56
C LYS A 38 6.73 -14.80 -9.00
N TRP A 39 6.05 -13.67 -9.12
CA TRP A 39 6.55 -12.39 -8.71
C TRP A 39 5.72 -11.84 -7.55
N ILE A 40 6.40 -11.43 -6.49
CA ILE A 40 5.82 -10.61 -5.43
C ILE A 40 6.45 -9.24 -5.54
N THR A 41 5.65 -8.19 -5.70
CA THR A 41 6.17 -6.82 -5.82
C THR A 41 6.63 -6.30 -4.46
N LEU A 42 5.76 -6.39 -3.45
CA LEU A 42 6.01 -5.86 -2.11
C LEU A 42 5.69 -6.93 -1.07
N ASN A 43 6.57 -7.01 -0.07
CA ASN A 43 6.32 -7.81 1.12
C ASN A 43 5.75 -6.92 2.23
N GLU A 44 4.52 -7.20 2.64
CA GLU A 44 3.86 -6.61 3.81
C GLU A 44 3.92 -5.07 3.86
N PRO A 45 3.25 -4.36 2.95
CA PRO A 45 3.30 -2.89 2.92
C PRO A 45 2.77 -2.24 4.21
N LEU A 46 1.81 -2.88 4.92
CA LEU A 46 1.35 -2.43 6.24
C LEU A 46 2.49 -2.44 7.27
N SER A 47 3.28 -3.50 7.33
CA SER A 47 4.45 -3.60 8.23
C SER A 47 5.46 -2.48 7.93
N PHE A 48 5.67 -2.15 6.65
CA PHE A 48 6.50 -1.00 6.29
C PHE A 48 5.91 0.32 6.81
N VAL A 49 4.62 0.56 6.60
CA VAL A 49 3.96 1.78 7.09
C VAL A 49 4.08 1.90 8.62
N LEU A 50 3.73 0.85 9.36
CA LEU A 50 3.69 0.89 10.82
C LEU A 50 5.08 0.99 11.46
N PHE A 51 6.07 0.29 10.93
CA PHE A 51 7.38 0.17 11.60
C PHE A 51 8.48 1.05 10.98
N ALA A 52 8.34 1.46 9.73
CA ALA A 52 9.35 2.25 9.02
C ALA A 52 8.96 3.73 8.92
N ALA A 53 7.70 4.03 8.58
CA ALA A 53 7.17 5.39 8.46
C ALA A 53 6.57 5.92 9.77
N CYS A 54 5.95 5.05 10.56
CA CYS A 54 5.38 5.38 11.87
C CYS A 54 6.13 4.74 13.04
N GLY A 55 7.17 3.95 12.77
CA GLY A 55 7.96 3.31 13.80
C GLY A 55 9.18 4.14 14.18
N ASN A 56 9.84 3.72 15.24
CA ASN A 56 11.15 4.26 15.59
C ASN A 56 12.26 3.52 14.82
N ARG A 57 13.47 4.10 14.78
CA ARG A 57 14.67 3.54 14.13
C ARG A 57 15.09 2.13 14.57
N PHE A 58 14.55 1.62 15.67
CA PHE A 58 14.85 0.29 16.19
C PHE A 58 13.85 -0.77 15.72
N ALA A 59 12.72 -0.36 15.11
CA ALA A 59 11.78 -1.26 14.46
C ALA A 59 12.24 -1.52 13.02
N HIS A 60 11.91 -0.65 12.06
CA HIS A 60 12.40 -0.73 10.67
C HIS A 60 13.05 0.59 10.22
N ALA A 61 14.01 0.49 9.29
CA ALA A 61 14.53 1.65 8.57
C ALA A 61 13.46 2.20 7.59
N PRO A 62 13.35 3.53 7.38
CA PRO A 62 14.25 4.56 7.91
C PRO A 62 13.98 4.92 9.38
N GLY A 63 12.82 4.53 9.94
CA GLY A 63 12.42 4.84 11.32
C GLY A 63 12.39 6.34 11.58
N ARG A 64 11.98 7.07 10.55
CA ARG A 64 11.79 8.51 10.53
C ARG A 64 10.29 8.76 10.42
N PHE A 65 9.84 9.94 10.83
CA PHE A 65 8.45 10.40 10.73
C PHE A 65 7.47 9.90 11.80
N LEU A 66 7.93 9.34 12.92
CA LEU A 66 7.07 9.03 14.07
C LEU A 66 6.22 10.26 14.50
N ASP A 67 6.84 11.43 14.61
CA ASP A 67 6.17 12.69 15.00
C ASP A 67 5.22 13.26 13.93
N HIS A 68 5.19 12.64 12.76
CA HIS A 68 4.37 13.02 11.60
C HIS A 68 3.54 11.85 11.07
N CYS A 69 3.47 10.76 11.82
CA CYS A 69 2.80 9.52 11.44
C CYS A 69 1.35 9.76 11.05
N GLU A 70 0.72 10.78 11.63
CA GLU A 70 -0.68 11.08 11.38
C GLU A 70 -0.96 11.38 9.90
N TRP A 71 0.01 11.81 9.09
CA TRP A 71 -0.21 11.96 7.64
C TRP A 71 0.77 11.14 6.79
N THR A 72 2.00 10.92 7.25
CA THR A 72 3.01 10.19 6.46
C THR A 72 2.59 8.75 6.19
N MET A 73 1.86 8.12 7.10
CA MET A 73 1.38 6.74 6.93
C MET A 73 0.52 6.58 5.68
N TYR A 74 -0.33 7.56 5.40
CA TYR A 74 -1.25 7.51 4.26
C TYR A 74 -0.54 7.78 2.95
N VAL A 75 0.40 8.72 2.94
CA VAL A 75 1.21 9.02 1.75
C VAL A 75 2.10 7.82 1.39
N VAL A 76 2.77 7.21 2.37
CA VAL A 76 3.62 6.03 2.15
C VAL A 76 2.80 4.84 1.67
N ALA A 77 1.66 4.55 2.31
CA ALA A 77 0.78 3.47 1.87
C ALA A 77 0.30 3.66 0.43
N HIS A 78 -0.11 4.89 0.09
CA HIS A 78 -0.59 5.24 -1.24
C HIS A 78 0.52 5.08 -2.30
N ASN A 79 1.74 5.54 -2.02
CA ASN A 79 2.87 5.38 -2.94
C ASN A 79 3.31 3.91 -3.07
N LEU A 80 3.23 3.10 -2.02
CA LEU A 80 3.47 1.65 -2.09
C LEU A 80 2.46 0.95 -3.02
N LEU A 81 1.17 1.30 -2.92
CA LEU A 81 0.14 0.79 -3.84
C LEU A 81 0.43 1.20 -5.28
N LYS A 82 0.87 2.45 -5.52
CA LYS A 82 1.30 2.90 -6.86
C LYS A 82 2.54 2.16 -7.37
N CYS A 83 3.47 1.79 -6.50
CA CYS A 83 4.62 0.94 -6.85
C CYS A 83 4.14 -0.44 -7.33
N HIS A 84 3.25 -1.08 -6.57
CA HIS A 84 2.65 -2.37 -6.95
C HIS A 84 1.91 -2.27 -8.29
N MET A 85 1.01 -1.28 -8.42
CA MET A 85 0.25 -1.00 -9.65
C MET A 85 1.16 -0.90 -10.88
N LYS A 86 2.23 -0.08 -10.81
CA LYS A 86 3.15 0.12 -11.94
C LYS A 86 3.89 -1.18 -12.30
N ALA A 87 4.42 -1.90 -11.30
CA ALA A 87 5.12 -3.15 -11.56
C ALA A 87 4.19 -4.23 -12.14
N ALA A 88 2.99 -4.37 -11.59
CA ALA A 88 1.96 -5.28 -12.09
C ALA A 88 1.59 -4.96 -13.54
N ARG A 89 1.31 -3.69 -13.85
CA ARG A 89 0.96 -3.26 -15.21
C ARG A 89 2.07 -3.58 -16.21
N ILE A 90 3.33 -3.25 -15.87
CA ILE A 90 4.49 -3.57 -16.71
C ILE A 90 4.58 -5.07 -16.97
N TYR A 91 4.43 -5.91 -15.94
CA TYR A 91 4.49 -7.36 -16.11
C TYR A 91 3.39 -7.87 -17.04
N LYS A 92 2.14 -7.49 -16.76
CA LYS A 92 0.96 -7.95 -17.51
C LYS A 92 1.02 -7.51 -18.98
N GLU A 93 1.40 -6.27 -19.25
CA GLU A 93 1.43 -5.71 -20.61
C GLU A 93 2.64 -6.18 -21.43
N LYS A 94 3.83 -6.25 -20.82
CA LYS A 94 5.09 -6.44 -21.57
C LYS A 94 5.63 -7.88 -21.50
N TYR A 95 5.36 -8.62 -20.43
CA TYR A 95 6.07 -9.86 -20.14
C TYR A 95 5.18 -11.09 -19.99
N GLN A 96 3.97 -10.96 -19.44
CA GLN A 96 3.14 -12.09 -19.03
C GLN A 96 2.83 -13.05 -20.18
N ALA A 97 2.50 -12.53 -21.36
CA ALA A 97 2.20 -13.35 -22.55
C ALA A 97 3.38 -14.20 -23.05
N GLN A 98 4.62 -13.75 -22.83
CA GLN A 98 5.82 -14.47 -23.27
C GLN A 98 6.41 -15.34 -22.16
N GLN A 99 6.33 -14.86 -20.91
CA GLN A 99 6.97 -15.48 -19.77
C GLN A 99 6.04 -16.47 -19.06
N ASN A 100 4.72 -16.38 -19.24
CA ASN A 100 3.71 -17.25 -18.61
C ASN A 100 3.86 -17.37 -17.09
N GLY A 101 4.20 -16.27 -16.42
CA GLY A 101 4.22 -16.19 -14.97
C GLY A 101 3.04 -15.42 -14.41
N ILE A 102 3.03 -15.30 -13.08
CA ILE A 102 2.03 -14.57 -12.31
C ILE A 102 2.70 -13.52 -11.42
N ILE A 103 1.95 -12.46 -11.11
CA ILE A 103 2.39 -11.35 -10.28
C ILE A 103 1.35 -11.04 -9.19
N GLY A 104 1.84 -10.73 -8.00
CA GLY A 104 1.00 -10.33 -6.88
C GLY A 104 1.76 -9.54 -5.82
N ILE A 105 1.13 -9.43 -4.66
CA ILE A 105 1.64 -8.73 -3.48
C ILE A 105 1.42 -9.61 -2.23
N THR A 106 2.31 -9.52 -1.25
CA THR A 106 2.12 -10.19 0.04
C THR A 106 1.53 -9.20 1.03
N LEU A 107 0.33 -9.51 1.54
CA LEU A 107 -0.35 -8.71 2.56
C LEU A 107 -0.30 -9.43 3.91
N VAL A 108 0.06 -8.70 4.97
CA VAL A 108 -0.08 -9.20 6.35
C VAL A 108 -1.56 -9.13 6.75
N GLY A 109 -2.09 -10.23 7.28
CA GLY A 109 -3.52 -10.39 7.56
C GLY A 109 -3.79 -10.92 8.97
N ALA A 110 -3.54 -10.12 9.99
CA ALA A 110 -3.99 -10.45 11.34
C ALA A 110 -5.53 -10.41 11.39
N TRP A 111 -6.16 -11.52 11.78
CA TRP A 111 -7.60 -11.54 12.00
C TRP A 111 -7.95 -10.80 13.29
N HIS A 112 -9.06 -10.06 13.27
CA HIS A 112 -9.54 -9.28 14.41
C HIS A 112 -10.86 -9.87 14.91
N TYR A 113 -10.88 -10.25 16.19
CA TYR A 113 -12.09 -10.74 16.86
C TYR A 113 -12.72 -9.62 17.69
N PRO A 114 -14.06 -9.53 17.76
CA PRO A 114 -14.72 -8.68 18.73
C PRO A 114 -14.39 -9.16 20.15
N LYS A 115 -14.28 -8.23 21.10
CA LYS A 115 -14.07 -8.58 22.51
C LYS A 115 -15.29 -9.30 23.09
N ASP A 116 -16.49 -8.78 22.83
CA ASP A 116 -17.76 -9.47 23.02
C ASP A 116 -18.51 -9.62 21.67
N PRO A 117 -18.74 -10.85 21.17
CA PRO A 117 -19.45 -11.07 19.92
C PRO A 117 -20.94 -10.68 19.96
N ASN A 118 -21.52 -10.46 21.16
CA ASN A 118 -22.90 -10.01 21.32
C ASN A 118 -23.02 -8.48 21.44
N ASN A 119 -21.90 -7.76 21.50
CA ASN A 119 -21.87 -6.30 21.50
C ASN A 119 -21.63 -5.78 20.07
N GLU A 120 -22.60 -5.06 19.52
CA GLU A 120 -22.53 -4.53 18.15
C GLU A 120 -21.36 -3.55 17.95
N GLU A 121 -20.96 -2.79 18.97
CA GLU A 121 -19.83 -1.86 18.88
C GLU A 121 -18.50 -2.59 18.75
N ASP A 122 -18.33 -3.69 19.49
CA ASP A 122 -17.14 -4.54 19.42
C ASP A 122 -17.06 -5.26 18.06
N VAL A 123 -18.18 -5.75 17.55
CA VAL A 123 -18.27 -6.35 16.20
C VAL A 123 -17.91 -5.32 15.13
N ALA A 124 -18.45 -4.10 15.23
CA ALA A 124 -18.13 -3.02 14.31
C ALA A 124 -16.65 -2.60 14.43
N ALA A 125 -16.09 -2.54 15.64
CA ALA A 125 -14.69 -2.21 15.89
C ALA A 125 -13.74 -3.25 15.28
N ALA A 126 -14.01 -4.55 15.46
CA ALA A 126 -13.22 -5.63 14.86
C ALA A 126 -13.24 -5.55 13.32
N ARG A 127 -14.41 -5.31 12.72
CA ARG A 127 -14.55 -5.13 11.26
C ARG A 127 -13.77 -3.90 10.78
N ARG A 128 -13.88 -2.76 11.47
CA ARG A 128 -13.12 -1.55 11.13
C ARG A 128 -11.61 -1.81 11.21
N ALA A 129 -11.13 -2.46 12.26
CA ALA A 129 -9.71 -2.75 12.43
C ALA A 129 -9.16 -3.66 11.32
N PHE A 130 -9.89 -4.72 10.94
CA PHE A 130 -9.52 -5.57 9.81
C PHE A 130 -9.44 -4.78 8.50
N GLN A 131 -10.38 -3.87 8.28
CA GLN A 131 -10.41 -3.07 7.06
C GLN A 131 -9.34 -1.97 7.04
N PHE A 132 -9.01 -1.36 8.17
CA PHE A 132 -7.91 -0.40 8.30
C PHE A 132 -6.52 -1.04 8.27
N THR A 133 -6.43 -2.38 8.29
CA THR A 133 -5.16 -3.12 8.20
C THR A 133 -5.07 -3.87 6.88
N PHE A 134 -5.82 -4.95 6.71
CA PHE A 134 -5.82 -5.78 5.52
C PHE A 134 -6.58 -5.11 4.36
N GLY A 135 -7.79 -4.60 4.64
CA GLY A 135 -8.64 -3.97 3.62
C GLY A 135 -8.01 -2.74 2.98
N TRP A 136 -7.19 -2.00 3.72
CA TRP A 136 -6.49 -0.81 3.24
C TRP A 136 -5.64 -1.07 1.99
N PHE A 137 -4.98 -2.23 1.92
CA PHE A 137 -4.19 -2.63 0.77
C PHE A 137 -4.92 -3.60 -0.17
N ALA A 138 -5.78 -4.46 0.37
CA ALA A 138 -6.51 -5.44 -0.44
C ALA A 138 -7.61 -4.79 -1.30
N ASN A 139 -8.36 -3.83 -0.77
CA ASN A 139 -9.51 -3.24 -1.48
C ASN A 139 -9.10 -2.51 -2.77
N PRO A 140 -8.02 -1.69 -2.79
CA PRO A 140 -7.55 -1.09 -4.04
C PRO A 140 -7.22 -2.13 -5.13
N ILE A 141 -6.66 -3.27 -4.73
CA ILE A 141 -6.20 -4.31 -5.66
C ILE A 141 -7.35 -5.16 -6.21
N PHE A 142 -8.33 -5.51 -5.37
CA PHE A 142 -9.40 -6.45 -5.76
C PHE A 142 -10.75 -5.77 -6.08
N VAL A 143 -10.97 -4.56 -5.58
CA VAL A 143 -12.22 -3.78 -5.78
C VAL A 143 -11.97 -2.54 -6.64
N GLY A 144 -10.83 -1.87 -6.43
CA GLY A 144 -10.33 -0.76 -7.26
C GLY A 144 -9.96 0.51 -6.49
N ASP A 145 -10.47 0.71 -5.28
CA ASP A 145 -10.21 1.91 -4.47
C ASP A 145 -10.08 1.55 -2.97
N TYR A 146 -9.77 2.52 -2.11
CA TYR A 146 -9.84 2.33 -0.67
C TYR A 146 -11.27 2.00 -0.21
N PRO A 147 -11.45 1.29 0.91
CA PRO A 147 -12.78 1.05 1.47
C PRO A 147 -13.52 2.37 1.72
N ASP A 148 -14.78 2.48 1.29
CA ASP A 148 -15.54 3.74 1.40
C ASP A 148 -15.65 4.25 2.84
N PHE A 149 -15.95 3.36 3.78
CA PHE A 149 -16.03 3.72 5.19
C PHE A 149 -14.67 4.20 5.76
N MET A 150 -13.54 3.74 5.21
CA MET A 150 -12.21 4.21 5.60
C MET A 150 -11.97 5.63 5.07
N LYS A 151 -12.34 5.91 3.82
CA LYS A 151 -12.29 7.27 3.24
C LYS A 151 -13.12 8.25 4.07
N GLU A 152 -14.35 7.88 4.42
CA GLU A 152 -15.26 8.69 5.24
C GLU A 152 -14.69 8.99 6.62
N ILE A 153 -14.27 7.96 7.37
CA ILE A 153 -13.71 8.13 8.71
C ILE A 153 -12.46 9.02 8.68
N ILE A 154 -11.55 8.82 7.72
CA ILE A 154 -10.33 9.62 7.65
C ILE A 154 -10.64 11.06 7.23
N TYR A 155 -11.59 11.27 6.32
CA TYR A 155 -12.05 12.59 5.93
C TYR A 155 -12.60 13.35 7.15
N ASN A 156 -13.60 12.79 7.84
CA ASN A 156 -14.20 13.40 9.03
C ASN A 156 -13.14 13.67 10.11
N ASN A 157 -12.25 12.70 10.38
CA ASN A 157 -11.15 12.89 11.32
C ASN A 157 -10.17 14.00 10.93
N SER A 158 -9.95 14.22 9.63
CA SER A 158 -9.04 15.25 9.13
C SER A 158 -9.65 16.65 9.25
N ILE A 159 -10.93 16.79 8.93
CA ILE A 159 -11.63 18.09 8.97
C ILE A 159 -12.01 18.44 10.42
N ASP A 160 -12.70 17.55 11.12
CA ASP A 160 -13.39 17.87 12.38
C ASP A 160 -12.45 17.92 13.58
N TYR A 161 -11.44 17.05 13.62
CA TYR A 161 -10.57 16.90 14.79
C TYR A 161 -9.18 17.51 14.61
N GLN A 162 -8.77 17.74 13.37
CA GLN A 162 -7.40 18.17 13.04
C GLN A 162 -7.37 19.48 12.25
N MET A 163 -8.54 20.07 11.97
CA MET A 163 -8.69 21.36 11.29
C MET A 163 -7.93 21.43 9.96
N ARG A 164 -7.81 20.29 9.25
CA ARG A 164 -7.20 20.25 7.91
C ARG A 164 -8.22 20.68 6.87
N VAL A 165 -7.75 21.26 5.77
CA VAL A 165 -8.61 21.67 4.63
C VAL A 165 -8.96 20.51 3.69
N ARG A 166 -8.31 19.35 3.86
CA ARG A 166 -8.48 18.15 3.03
C ARG A 166 -8.20 16.90 3.83
N SER A 167 -8.69 15.76 3.34
CA SER A 167 -8.34 14.43 3.87
C SER A 167 -6.83 14.22 3.86
N ARG A 168 -6.32 13.51 4.87
CA ARG A 168 -4.93 13.02 4.88
C ARG A 168 -4.74 11.75 4.05
N LEU A 169 -5.82 11.04 3.72
CA LEU A 169 -5.79 9.91 2.80
C LEU A 169 -5.74 10.45 1.36
N PRO A 170 -4.66 10.22 0.59
CA PRO A 170 -4.64 10.64 -0.80
C PRO A 170 -5.62 9.83 -1.64
N GLU A 171 -6.22 10.46 -2.64
CA GLU A 171 -7.19 9.85 -3.54
C GLU A 171 -6.51 9.28 -4.78
N PHE A 172 -6.99 8.14 -5.26
CA PHE A 172 -6.59 7.61 -6.56
C PHE A 172 -7.36 8.31 -7.67
N THR A 173 -6.72 8.52 -8.81
CA THR A 173 -7.45 8.90 -10.03
C THR A 173 -8.25 7.71 -10.57
N GLU A 174 -9.23 7.97 -11.44
CA GLU A 174 -9.96 6.88 -12.11
C GLU A 174 -9.04 5.93 -12.90
N GLU A 175 -7.98 6.48 -13.51
CA GLU A 175 -6.97 5.67 -14.20
C GLU A 175 -6.21 4.76 -13.21
N GLU A 176 -5.83 5.29 -12.04
CA GLU A 176 -5.14 4.53 -11.00
C GLU A 176 -6.03 3.43 -10.41
N ILE A 177 -7.32 3.73 -10.16
CA ILE A 177 -8.33 2.77 -9.71
C ILE A 177 -8.43 1.60 -10.69
N ASN A 178 -8.55 1.91 -11.98
CA ASN A 178 -8.66 0.90 -13.04
C ASN A 178 -7.39 0.05 -13.18
N ASN A 179 -6.20 0.65 -13.02
CA ASN A 179 -4.92 -0.04 -13.09
C ASN A 179 -4.60 -0.87 -11.83
N LEU A 180 -5.10 -0.45 -10.66
CA LEU A 180 -4.98 -1.21 -9.42
C LEU A 180 -5.91 -2.42 -9.39
N LYS A 181 -7.13 -2.27 -9.90
CA LYS A 181 -8.11 -3.36 -9.95
C LYS A 181 -7.59 -4.52 -10.81
N GLY A 182 -7.41 -5.69 -10.19
CA GLY A 182 -6.87 -6.87 -10.86
C GLY A 182 -5.35 -6.82 -11.08
N SER A 183 -4.62 -5.99 -10.33
CA SER A 183 -3.14 -5.91 -10.38
C SER A 183 -2.43 -7.08 -9.69
N ALA A 184 -3.18 -8.01 -9.09
CA ALA A 184 -2.69 -9.30 -8.60
C ALA A 184 -3.44 -10.46 -9.29
N ASP A 185 -2.70 -11.53 -9.61
CA ASP A 185 -3.22 -12.77 -10.21
C ASP A 185 -3.73 -13.78 -9.16
#